data_AF-A0A538EMU6-F1
#
_entry.id   AF-A0A538EMU6-F1
#
_cell.length_a   1.000
_cell.length_b   1.000
_cell.length_c   1.000
_cell.angle_alpha   90.00
_cell.angle_beta   90.00
_cell.angle_gamma   90.00
#
_symmetry.space_group_name_H-M   'P 1'
#
loop_
_entity.id
_entity.type
_entity.pdbx_description
1 polymer ?
#
loop_
_entity_poly.entity_id
_entity_poly.type
_entity_poly.pdbx_seq_one_letter_code
_entity_poly.pdbx_strand_id
1 'polypeptide(L)'
;MLGLWLNHDIESLEAISQDDEAKRIFLRMAALSRDGQMGNFLTELARDEDLDDETKGTLRELAEDNTFLLAVEDYLQCTDRLH
;
A
#
# COMPACT_ATOMS: atom_id res chain seq x y z
N MET A 1 14.43 14.30 9.09
CA MET A 1 13.85 13.72 10.32
C MET A 1 13.19 12.39 9.93
N LEU A 2 14.00 11.39 9.52
CA LEU A 2 13.56 10.14 8.88
C LEU A 2 13.57 8.92 9.83
N GLY A 3 14.00 9.10 11.08
CA GLY A 3 14.37 7.98 11.96
C GLY A 3 13.28 7.45 12.91
N LEU A 4 12.06 8.00 12.87
CA LEU A 4 10.97 7.57 13.78
C LEU A 4 9.84 6.81 13.08
N TRP A 5 9.74 6.86 11.75
CA TRP A 5 8.72 6.13 10.99
C TRP A 5 9.19 4.72 10.57
N LEU A 6 10.49 4.56 10.23
CA LEU A 6 11.11 3.29 9.83
C LEU A 6 10.87 2.09 10.78
N ASN A 7 10.73 2.32 12.10
CA ASN A 7 10.50 1.22 13.04
C ASN A 7 9.04 0.75 13.10
N HIS A 8 8.07 1.62 12.81
CA HIS A 8 6.64 1.24 12.76
C HIS A 8 6.25 0.74 11.36
N ASP A 9 6.97 1.23 10.34
CA ASP A 9 6.83 0.75 8.96
C ASP A 9 7.31 -0.70 8.83
N ILE A 10 8.40 -1.13 9.48
CA ILE A 10 8.89 -2.52 9.34
C ILE A 10 7.88 -3.57 9.80
N GLU A 11 7.21 -3.36 10.93
CA GLU A 11 6.19 -4.32 11.41
C GLU A 11 4.98 -4.36 10.46
N SER A 12 4.58 -3.19 9.95
CA SER A 12 3.51 -3.07 8.96
C SER A 12 3.91 -3.73 7.62
N LEU A 13 5.17 -3.55 7.19
CA LEU A 13 5.74 -4.13 5.97
C LEU A 13 5.82 -5.65 6.07
N GLU A 14 6.27 -6.18 7.20
CA GLU A 14 6.29 -7.61 7.47
C GLU A 14 4.86 -8.17 7.47
N ALA A 15 3.92 -7.52 8.15
CA ALA A 15 2.51 -7.94 8.17
C ALA A 15 1.90 -7.96 6.76
N ILE A 16 2.15 -6.93 5.95
CA ILE A 16 1.77 -6.91 4.53
C ILE A 16 2.43 -8.08 3.79
N SER A 17 3.74 -8.32 3.99
CA SER A 17 4.47 -9.39 3.30
C SER A 17 3.99 -10.80 3.66
N GLN A 18 3.35 -10.98 4.81
CA GLN A 18 2.76 -12.26 5.21
C GLN A 18 1.34 -12.46 4.64
N ASP A 19 0.68 -11.40 4.17
CA ASP A 19 -0.66 -11.44 3.58
C ASP A 19 -0.61 -11.28 2.05
N ASP A 20 -0.94 -12.36 1.34
CA ASP A 20 -0.97 -12.42 -0.14
C ASP A 20 -1.95 -11.44 -0.78
N GLU A 21 -3.06 -11.15 -0.11
CA GLU A 21 -4.07 -10.22 -0.59
C GLU A 21 -3.61 -8.78 -0.39
N ALA A 22 -3.12 -8.46 0.82
CA ALA A 22 -2.55 -7.15 1.11
C ALA A 22 -1.38 -6.83 0.16
N LYS A 23 -0.45 -7.77 -0.05
CA LYS A 23 0.66 -7.64 -1.01
C LYS A 23 0.19 -7.20 -2.39
N ARG A 24 -0.84 -7.88 -2.94
CA ARG A 24 -1.36 -7.56 -4.27
C ARG A 24 -1.98 -6.18 -4.32
N ILE A 25 -2.72 -5.78 -3.28
CA ILE A 25 -3.35 -4.46 -3.20
C ILE A 25 -2.27 -3.37 -3.15
N PHE A 26 -1.29 -3.50 -2.26
CA PHE A 26 -0.22 -2.52 -2.11
C PHE A 26 0.68 -2.41 -3.34
N LEU A 27 1.07 -3.52 -3.97
CA LEU A 27 1.85 -3.49 -5.22
C LEU A 27 1.06 -2.84 -6.36
N ARG A 28 -0.25 -3.11 -6.43
CA ARG A 28 -1.12 -2.46 -7.41
C ARG A 28 -1.24 -0.97 -7.15
N MET A 29 -1.38 -0.54 -5.90
CA MET A 29 -1.40 0.87 -5.51
C MET A 29 -0.08 1.56 -5.84
N ALA A 30 1.07 0.94 -5.55
CA ALA A 30 2.38 1.49 -5.91
C ALA A 30 2.54 1.69 -7.43
N ALA A 31 2.13 0.70 -8.24
CA ALA A 31 2.15 0.81 -9.70
C ALA A 31 1.24 1.95 -10.19
N LEU A 32 0.01 2.04 -9.67
CA LEU A 32 -0.95 3.09 -10.03
C LEU A 32 -0.50 4.49 -9.59
N SER A 33 0.20 4.59 -8.47
CA SER A 33 0.83 5.85 -8.03
C SER A 33 1.90 6.29 -9.03
N ARG A 34 2.79 5.38 -9.45
CA ARG A 34 3.85 5.66 -10.42
C ARG A 34 3.31 6.11 -11.79
N ASP A 35 2.21 5.52 -12.23
CA ASP A 35 1.57 5.84 -13.52
C ASP A 35 0.62 7.06 -13.43
N GLY A 36 0.47 7.68 -12.24
CA GLY A 36 -0.45 8.80 -12.02
C GLY A 36 -1.93 8.42 -12.14
N GLN A 37 -2.24 7.12 -12.06
CA GLN A 37 -3.60 6.57 -12.20
C GLN A 37 -4.31 6.33 -10.86
N MET A 38 -3.68 6.68 -9.73
CA MET A 38 -4.24 6.50 -8.38
C MET A 38 -5.64 7.12 -8.22
N GLY A 39 -5.91 8.27 -8.84
CA GLY A 39 -7.22 8.92 -8.77
C GLY A 39 -8.35 8.08 -9.37
N ASN A 40 -8.07 7.29 -10.42
CA ASN A 40 -9.07 6.40 -11.01
C ASN A 40 -9.35 5.21 -10.08
N PHE A 41 -8.31 4.67 -9.45
CA PHE A 41 -8.46 3.59 -8.47
C PHE A 41 -9.27 4.02 -7.25
N LEU A 42 -8.99 5.19 -6.68
CA LEU A 42 -9.78 5.73 -5.57
C LEU A 42 -11.23 6.01 -5.95
N THR A 43 -11.50 6.37 -7.21
CA THR A 43 -12.86 6.59 -7.71
C THR A 43 -13.63 5.26 -7.80
N GLU A 44 -12.99 4.20 -8.28
CA GLU A 44 -13.60 2.87 -8.34
C GLU A 44 -13.77 2.28 -6.94
N LEU A 45 -12.78 2.43 -6.06
CA LEU A 45 -12.84 2.01 -4.66
C LEU A 45 -13.99 2.69 -3.90
N ALA A 46 -14.22 3.98 -4.16
CA ALA A 46 -15.34 4.71 -3.55
C ALA A 46 -16.72 4.19 -3.98
N ARG A 47 -16.80 3.49 -5.11
CA ARG A 47 -18.04 2.89 -5.65
C ARG A 47 -18.23 1.43 -5.26
N ASP A 48 -17.20 0.81 -4.69
CA ASP A 48 -17.24 -0.59 -4.25
C ASP A 48 -18.17 -0.72 -3.03
N GLU A 49 -19.32 -1.37 -3.19
CA GLU A 49 -20.28 -1.54 -2.09
C GLU A 49 -19.90 -2.67 -1.13
N ASP A 50 -18.93 -3.52 -1.50
CA ASP A 50 -18.46 -4.64 -0.67
C ASP A 50 -17.49 -4.18 0.43
N LEU A 51 -16.91 -2.99 0.27
CA LEU A 51 -16.02 -2.38 1.25
C LEU A 51 -16.75 -1.36 2.11
N ASP A 52 -16.55 -1.45 3.43
CA ASP A 52 -17.04 -0.44 4.36
C ASP A 52 -16.28 0.89 4.24
N ASP A 53 -16.90 1.95 4.77
CA ASP A 53 -16.33 3.31 4.71
C ASP A 53 -15.01 3.43 5.49
N GLU A 54 -14.80 2.60 6.51
CA GLU A 54 -13.58 2.55 7.30
C GLU A 54 -12.40 2.03 6.48
N THR A 55 -12.60 0.91 5.77
CA THR A 55 -11.60 0.32 4.88
C THR A 55 -11.30 1.25 3.71
N LYS A 56 -12.32 1.87 3.13
CA LYS A 56 -12.14 2.89 2.06
C LYS A 56 -11.36 4.10 2.55
N GLY A 57 -11.64 4.58 3.77
CA GLY A 57 -10.91 5.67 4.41
C GLY A 57 -9.43 5.34 4.56
N THR A 58 -9.14 4.16 5.10
CA THR A 58 -7.76 3.67 5.30
C THR A 58 -7.00 3.57 3.98
N LEU A 59 -7.61 3.00 2.95
CA LEU A 59 -7.00 2.89 1.61
C LEU A 59 -6.78 4.25 0.96
N ARG A 60 -7.63 5.25 1.22
CA ARG A 60 -7.45 6.62 0.75
C ARG A 60 -6.24 7.28 1.41
N GLU A 61 -6.10 7.14 2.73
CA GLU A 61 -4.94 7.67 3.47
C GLU A 61 -3.64 7.04 2.95
N LEU A 62 -3.64 5.73 2.73
CA LEU A 62 -2.49 5.01 2.14
C LEU A 62 -2.18 5.46 0.70
N ALA A 63 -3.20 5.80 -0.09
CA ALA A 63 -3.01 6.28 -1.45
C ALA A 63 -2.39 7.69 -1.52
N GLU A 64 -2.55 8.49 -0.46
CA GLU A 64 -1.93 9.82 -0.35
C GLU A 64 -0.47 9.72 0.10
N ASP A 65 -0.07 8.63 0.76
CA ASP A 65 1.30 8.37 1.18
C ASP A 65 2.12 7.61 0.12
N ASN A 66 2.59 8.37 -0.88
CA ASN A 66 3.49 7.83 -1.91
C ASN A 66 4.81 7.29 -1.35
N THR A 67 5.29 7.80 -0.21
CA THR A 67 6.56 7.33 0.37
C THR A 67 6.39 5.93 0.93
N PHE A 68 5.27 5.70 1.62
CA PHE A 68 4.90 4.38 2.13
C PHE A 68 4.70 3.37 1.00
N LEU A 69 3.96 3.71 -0.05
CA LEU A 69 3.73 2.81 -1.19
C LEU A 69 5.04 2.37 -1.86
N LEU A 70 6.00 3.28 -2.02
CA LEU A 70 7.31 2.97 -2.58
C LEU A 70 8.14 2.09 -1.63
N ALA A 71 8.06 2.33 -0.32
CA ALA A 71 8.74 1.50 0.68
C ALA A 71 8.20 0.07 0.70
N VAL A 72 6.87 -0.10 0.58
CA VAL A 72 6.23 -1.43 0.47
C VAL A 72 6.68 -2.15 -0.79
N GLU A 73 6.69 -1.47 -1.95
CA GLU A 73 7.15 -2.05 -3.20
C GLU A 73 8.60 -2.53 -3.11
N ASP A 74 9.50 -1.70 -2.57
CA ASP A 74 10.93 -2.03 -2.43
C ASP A 74 11.15 -3.19 -1.45
N TYR A 75 10.44 -3.17 -0.32
CA TYR A 75 10.52 -4.24 0.68
C TYR A 75 10.04 -5.59 0.13
N LEU A 76 8.90 -5.59 -0.58
CA LEU A 76 8.36 -6.80 -1.20
C LEU A 76 9.28 -7.35 -2.30
N GLN A 77 9.87 -6.47 -3.13
CA GLN A 77 10.85 -6.91 -4.14
C GLN A 77 12.12 -7.48 -3.52
N CYS A 78 12.56 -6.95 -2.38
CA CYS A 78 13.73 -7.47 -1.66
C CYS A 78 13.45 -8.82 -1.00
N THR A 79 12.27 -8.99 -0.38
CA THR A 79 11.89 -10.22 0.33
C THR A 79 11.50 -11.36 -0.62
N ASP A 80 10.89 -11.07 -1.77
CA ASP A 80 10.58 -12.07 -2.81
C ASP A 80 11.86 -12.66 -3.44
N ARG A 81 12.98 -11.93 -3.41
CA ARG A 81 14.29 -12.43 -3.85
C ARG A 81 15.03 -13.27 -2.80
N LEU A 82 14.61 -13.18 -1.53
CA LEU A 82 15.30 -13.82 -0.39
C LEU A 82 14.59 -15.09 0.09
N HIS A 83 13.35 -15.33 -0.33
CA HIS A 83 12.56 -16.53 -0.05
C HIS A 83 12.58 -17.52 -1.23
#